data_AF-A0A9X3KAH7-F1
#
_entry.id   AF-A0A9X3KAH7-F1
#
_cell.length_a   1.000
_cell.length_b   1.000
_cell.length_c   1.000
_cell.angle_alpha   90.00
_cell.angle_beta   90.00
_cell.angle_gamma   90.00
#
_symmetry.space_group_name_H-M   'P 1'
#
loop_
_entity.id
_entity.type
_entity.pdbx_description
1 polymer ?
#
loop_
_entity_poly.entity_id
_entity_poly.type
_entity_poly.pdbx_seq_one_letter_code
_entity_poly.pdbx_strand_id
1 'polypeptide(L)'
;MLFNNYHNTPQEVIQKYNCNLELLEEIYCAMLSHDNHSDYNGQFLKEIYLVRPSILDKYIRYLINKNEGSFSDHQERHRCFFDLDDFIEIYNKIFEQLLENCQFSKMSVPYFLESLLLPTQNEQNLLGRQDEWIRQCIQLFSNDETKMYCLFSVISKLEIERKKEYILLFLENNSLFEDFQRIPLTPTSWSWSGSAVPMYSVWIEFLESLLSNFIGLKWIKHKKYIETQIGYLKERIESEQIDEILRG
;
A
#
# COMPACT_ATOMS: atom_id res chain seq x y z
N MET A 1 -4.20 -14.90 27.13
CA MET A 1 -3.23 -14.53 26.09
C MET A 1 -2.66 -13.16 26.45
N LEU A 2 -1.34 -12.96 26.41
CA LEU A 2 -0.67 -11.77 26.99
C LEU A 2 -1.08 -10.47 26.28
N PHE A 3 -1.08 -10.46 24.95
CA PHE A 3 -1.39 -9.29 24.11
C PHE A 3 -2.83 -9.37 23.59
N ASN A 4 -3.79 -9.30 24.51
CA ASN A 4 -5.20 -9.37 24.19
C ASN A 4 -5.97 -8.37 25.06
N ASN A 5 -6.64 -7.42 24.38
CA ASN A 5 -7.36 -6.31 25.02
C ASN A 5 -8.55 -6.75 25.89
N TYR A 6 -9.04 -7.99 25.76
CA TYR A 6 -10.07 -8.56 26.65
C TYR A 6 -9.51 -9.04 27.99
N HIS A 7 -8.19 -9.22 28.10
CA HIS A 7 -7.56 -9.83 29.27
C HIS A 7 -6.52 -8.93 29.95
N ASN A 8 -5.83 -8.07 29.20
CA ASN A 8 -4.83 -7.16 29.73
C ASN A 8 -4.92 -5.83 29.01
N THR A 9 -4.51 -4.75 29.68
CA THR A 9 -4.20 -3.47 29.03
C THR A 9 -2.72 -3.43 28.61
N PRO A 10 -2.35 -2.65 27.58
CA PRO A 10 -0.94 -2.47 27.22
C PRO A 10 -0.09 -1.95 28.37
N GLN A 11 -0.61 -1.02 29.17
CA GLN A 11 0.11 -0.42 30.30
C GLN A 11 0.41 -1.45 31.39
N GLU A 12 -0.54 -2.33 31.72
CA GLU A 12 -0.31 -3.43 32.69
C GLU A 12 0.76 -4.40 32.20
N VAL A 13 0.74 -4.77 30.91
CA VAL A 13 1.75 -5.64 30.31
C VAL A 13 3.12 -4.98 30.35
N ILE A 14 3.23 -3.72 29.90
CA ILE A 14 4.50 -2.97 29.94
C ILE A 14 5.04 -2.88 31.37
N GLN A 15 4.18 -2.57 32.35
CA GLN A 15 4.58 -2.46 33.75
C GLN A 15 5.11 -3.79 34.29
N LYS A 16 4.51 -4.92 33.93
CA LYS A 16 4.96 -6.26 34.34
C LYS A 16 6.37 -6.59 33.87
N TYR A 17 6.81 -6.02 32.75
CA TYR A 17 8.12 -6.22 32.16
C TYR A 17 9.02 -4.98 32.28
N ASN A 18 8.74 -4.05 33.20
CA ASN A 18 9.48 -2.77 33.31
C ASN A 18 11.00 -2.95 33.53
N CYS A 19 11.41 -4.02 34.22
CA CYS A 19 12.81 -4.36 34.47
C CYS A 19 13.51 -4.95 33.23
N ASN A 20 12.76 -5.41 32.24
CA ASN A 20 13.30 -6.02 31.02
C ASN A 20 12.33 -5.86 29.83
N LEU A 21 12.28 -4.65 29.29
CA LEU A 21 11.47 -4.35 28.10
C LEU A 21 12.01 -5.03 26.83
N GLU A 22 13.28 -5.43 26.80
CA GLU A 22 13.83 -6.20 25.67
C GLU A 22 13.15 -7.57 25.55
N LEU A 23 12.97 -8.25 26.68
CA LEU A 23 12.23 -9.50 26.78
C LEU A 23 10.77 -9.32 26.34
N LEU A 24 10.14 -8.19 26.69
CA LEU A 24 8.77 -7.90 26.25
C LEU A 24 8.68 -7.86 24.72
N GLU A 25 9.61 -7.18 24.05
CA GLU A 25 9.64 -7.14 22.59
C GLU A 25 9.89 -8.52 21.97
N GLU A 26 10.77 -9.33 22.56
CA GLU A 26 11.03 -10.71 22.11
C GLU A 26 9.78 -11.58 22.22
N ILE A 27 9.08 -11.51 23.37
CA ILE A 27 7.83 -12.22 23.59
C ILE A 27 6.76 -11.76 22.60
N TYR A 28 6.68 -10.46 22.32
CA TYR A 28 5.74 -9.90 21.35
C TYR A 28 5.99 -10.46 19.94
N CYS A 29 7.22 -10.42 19.43
CA CYS A 29 7.54 -10.91 18.09
C CYS A 29 7.47 -12.44 17.97
N ALA A 30 7.85 -13.18 19.01
CA ALA A 30 7.67 -14.63 19.05
C ALA A 30 6.19 -14.99 19.00
N MET A 31 5.36 -14.29 19.77
CA MET A 31 3.91 -14.45 19.73
C MET A 31 3.37 -14.20 18.32
N LEU A 32 3.76 -13.10 17.66
CA LEU A 32 3.29 -12.78 16.31
C LEU A 32 3.65 -13.86 15.28
N SER A 33 4.75 -14.57 15.48
CA SER A 33 5.18 -15.66 14.60
C SER A 33 4.36 -16.95 14.79
N HIS A 34 3.68 -17.10 15.94
CA HIS A 34 2.90 -18.30 16.30
C HIS A 34 1.39 -18.08 16.24
N ASP A 35 0.90 -16.90 16.58
CA ASP A 35 -0.50 -16.51 16.52
C ASP A 35 -0.66 -15.11 15.95
N ASN A 36 -1.12 -15.06 14.70
CA ASN A 36 -1.33 -13.79 14.02
C ASN A 36 -2.57 -13.01 14.50
N HIS A 37 -3.46 -13.61 15.33
CA HIS A 37 -4.70 -12.97 15.79
C HIS A 37 -4.53 -12.14 17.07
N SER A 38 -3.44 -12.37 17.80
CA SER A 38 -3.08 -11.57 18.97
C SER A 38 -2.79 -10.12 18.59
N ASP A 39 -3.17 -9.14 19.40
CA ASP A 39 -2.98 -7.71 19.10
C ASP A 39 -3.49 -7.31 17.69
N TYR A 40 -4.70 -7.73 17.34
CA TYR A 40 -5.27 -7.54 15.99
C TYR A 40 -5.28 -6.06 15.55
N ASN A 41 -5.58 -5.14 16.47
CA ASN A 41 -5.63 -3.70 16.20
C ASN A 41 -4.27 -2.98 16.39
N GLY A 42 -3.22 -3.70 16.80
CA GLY A 42 -1.89 -3.12 17.03
C GLY A 42 -1.77 -2.17 18.22
N GLN A 43 -2.74 -2.16 19.13
CA GLN A 43 -2.68 -1.29 20.30
C GLN A 43 -1.49 -1.65 21.21
N PHE A 44 -1.14 -2.93 21.37
CA PHE A 44 0.06 -3.31 22.13
C PHE A 44 1.33 -2.92 21.38
N LEU A 45 1.40 -3.14 20.07
CA LEU A 45 2.54 -2.70 19.24
C LEU A 45 2.82 -1.21 19.41
N LYS A 46 1.78 -0.38 19.27
CA LYS A 46 1.86 1.07 19.41
C LYS A 46 2.36 1.49 20.80
N GLU A 47 1.77 0.95 21.86
CA GLU A 47 2.14 1.32 23.23
C GLU A 47 3.54 0.83 23.61
N ILE A 48 3.96 -0.35 23.12
CA ILE A 48 5.35 -0.82 23.28
C ILE A 48 6.30 0.12 22.53
N TYR A 49 5.95 0.57 21.33
CA TYR A 49 6.76 1.51 20.56
C TYR A 49 6.97 2.84 21.30
N LEU A 50 5.92 3.39 21.92
CA LEU A 50 5.98 4.65 22.67
C LEU A 50 6.97 4.60 23.85
N VAL A 51 7.10 3.45 24.51
CA VAL A 51 8.07 3.29 25.63
C VAL A 51 9.43 2.75 25.17
N ARG A 52 9.47 2.08 24.02
CA ARG A 52 10.66 1.41 23.50
C ARG A 52 10.63 1.33 21.96
N PRO A 53 11.09 2.38 21.26
CA PRO A 53 11.03 2.45 19.79
C PRO A 53 11.77 1.34 19.04
N SER A 54 12.71 0.62 19.69
CA SER A 54 13.43 -0.51 19.09
C SER A 54 12.53 -1.69 18.69
N ILE A 55 11.29 -1.75 19.19
CA ILE A 55 10.31 -2.74 18.75
C ILE A 55 10.04 -2.64 17.26
N LEU A 56 10.16 -1.44 16.67
CA LEU A 56 9.93 -1.22 15.24
C LEU A 56 10.86 -2.06 14.39
N ASP A 57 12.15 -2.16 14.75
CA ASP A 57 13.12 -3.00 14.03
C ASP A 57 12.78 -4.49 14.13
N LYS A 58 12.33 -4.93 15.31
CA LYS A 58 11.87 -6.31 15.53
C LYS A 58 10.59 -6.60 14.74
N TYR A 59 9.67 -5.64 14.67
CA TYR A 59 8.45 -5.74 13.90
C TYR A 59 8.69 -5.77 12.39
N ILE A 60 9.58 -4.91 11.88
CA ILE A 60 10.02 -4.93 10.47
C ILE A 60 10.63 -6.29 10.13
N ARG A 61 11.51 -6.84 10.98
CA ARG A 61 12.06 -8.20 10.78
C ARG A 61 10.98 -9.27 10.74
N TYR A 62 9.94 -9.16 11.58
CA TYR A 62 8.78 -10.04 11.50
C TYR A 62 8.06 -9.92 10.15
N LEU A 63 7.83 -8.70 9.66
CA LEU A 63 7.18 -8.46 8.36
C LEU A 63 7.99 -9.04 7.19
N ILE A 64 9.32 -8.85 7.20
CA ILE A 64 10.23 -9.40 6.17
C ILE A 64 10.17 -10.94 6.14
N ASN A 65 10.11 -11.56 7.31
CA ASN A 65 10.07 -13.03 7.43
C ASN A 65 8.68 -13.62 7.18
N LYS A 66 7.64 -12.79 7.02
CA LYS A 66 6.27 -13.24 6.78
C LYS A 66 6.09 -13.61 5.31
N ASN A 67 5.53 -14.79 5.04
CA ASN A 67 5.21 -15.20 3.66
C ASN A 67 4.26 -14.20 2.99
N GLU A 68 4.52 -13.92 1.70
CA GLU A 68 4.00 -12.78 0.94
C GLU A 68 2.47 -12.73 0.81
N GLY A 69 1.77 -13.86 0.99
CA GLY A 69 0.30 -13.95 0.87
C GLY A 69 -0.50 -13.60 2.13
N SER A 70 0.12 -13.12 3.22
CA SER A 70 -0.52 -13.03 4.56
C SER A 70 -0.65 -11.60 5.12
N PHE A 71 -0.49 -10.57 4.29
CA PHE A 71 -0.71 -9.18 4.73
C PHE A 71 -2.19 -8.77 4.75
N SER A 72 -3.08 -9.53 4.10
CA SER A 72 -4.53 -9.23 4.02
C SER A 72 -5.27 -9.32 5.35
N ASP A 73 -4.81 -10.17 6.26
CA ASP A 73 -5.60 -10.60 7.42
C ASP A 73 -5.40 -9.70 8.66
N HIS A 74 -4.57 -8.65 8.57
CA HIS A 74 -4.13 -7.85 9.74
C HIS A 74 -4.00 -6.35 9.45
N GLN A 75 -4.92 -5.80 8.67
CA GLN A 75 -4.87 -4.41 8.20
C GLN A 75 -4.85 -3.40 9.36
N GLU A 76 -5.53 -3.67 10.48
CA GLU A 76 -5.61 -2.75 11.61
C GLU A 76 -4.25 -2.59 12.32
N ARG A 77 -3.55 -3.68 12.65
CA ARG A 77 -2.22 -3.60 13.28
C ARG A 77 -1.23 -2.80 12.43
N HIS A 78 -1.26 -2.98 11.11
CA HIS A 78 -0.33 -2.29 10.23
C HIS A 78 -0.55 -0.77 10.26
N ARG A 79 -1.77 -0.31 10.58
CA ARG A 79 -2.16 1.10 10.61
C ARG A 79 -1.98 1.77 11.97
N CYS A 80 -1.64 1.02 13.01
CA CYS A 80 -1.67 1.52 14.38
C CYS A 80 -0.79 2.77 14.60
N PHE A 81 0.25 2.98 13.78
CA PHE A 81 1.14 4.13 13.92
C PHE A 81 0.61 5.42 13.28
N PHE A 82 -0.48 5.41 12.50
CA PHE A 82 -1.00 6.64 11.86
C PHE A 82 -1.49 7.70 12.86
N ASP A 83 -1.81 7.29 14.09
CA ASP A 83 -2.20 8.20 15.16
C ASP A 83 -1.00 8.92 15.81
N LEU A 84 0.23 8.51 15.51
CA LEU A 84 1.44 9.10 16.07
C LEU A 84 1.91 10.32 15.26
N ASP A 85 2.66 11.20 15.90
CA ASP A 85 3.17 12.42 15.26
C ASP A 85 4.31 12.12 14.27
N ASP A 86 5.11 11.09 14.55
CA ASP A 86 6.25 10.63 13.75
C ASP A 86 5.89 9.48 12.79
N PHE A 87 4.61 9.35 12.45
CA PHE A 87 4.12 8.28 11.59
C PHE A 87 4.81 8.25 10.21
N ILE A 88 5.18 9.40 9.67
CA ILE A 88 5.87 9.49 8.38
C ILE A 88 7.24 8.79 8.46
N GLU A 89 8.02 9.09 9.50
CA GLU A 89 9.32 8.47 9.75
C GLU A 89 9.19 6.97 9.97
N ILE A 90 8.17 6.55 10.73
CA ILE A 90 7.88 5.13 10.99
C ILE A 90 7.58 4.39 9.69
N TYR A 91 6.63 4.88 8.89
CA TYR A 91 6.23 4.19 7.65
C TYR A 91 7.29 4.28 6.56
N ASN A 92 8.07 5.37 6.50
CA ASN A 92 9.23 5.44 5.60
C ASN A 92 10.25 4.37 5.96
N LYS A 93 10.59 4.22 7.25
CA LYS A 93 11.51 3.18 7.71
C LYS A 93 10.99 1.78 7.36
N ILE A 94 9.70 1.50 7.60
CA ILE A 94 9.10 0.21 7.22
C ILE A 94 9.19 -0.01 5.70
N PHE A 95 8.77 0.98 4.91
CA PHE A 95 8.73 0.87 3.45
C PHE A 95 10.11 0.62 2.84
N GLU A 96 11.12 1.38 3.27
CA GLU A 96 12.49 1.21 2.80
C GLU A 96 13.08 -0.14 3.21
N GLN A 97 12.92 -0.53 4.47
CA GLN A 97 13.45 -1.81 4.95
C GLN A 97 12.78 -3.01 4.30
N LEU A 98 11.47 -2.96 4.03
CA LEU A 98 10.79 -4.01 3.28
C LEU A 98 11.31 -4.09 1.83
N LEU A 99 11.52 -2.95 1.18
CA LEU A 99 12.06 -2.93 -0.19
C LEU A 99 13.48 -3.49 -0.29
N GLU A 100 14.33 -3.18 0.69
CA GLU A 100 15.72 -3.61 0.74
C GLU A 100 15.88 -5.11 1.07
N ASN A 101 15.01 -5.64 1.93
CA ASN A 101 15.23 -6.95 2.54
C ASN A 101 14.25 -8.05 2.10
N CYS A 102 13.12 -7.71 1.45
CA CYS A 102 12.22 -8.72 0.90
C CYS A 102 12.76 -9.28 -0.42
N GLN A 103 12.77 -10.61 -0.56
CA GLN A 103 13.29 -11.30 -1.75
C GLN A 103 12.58 -10.88 -3.05
N PHE A 104 11.24 -10.76 -3.03
CA PHE A 104 10.45 -10.29 -4.16
C PHE A 104 9.76 -8.97 -3.81
N SER A 105 10.53 -7.94 -3.49
CA SER A 105 10.00 -6.66 -3.00
C SER A 105 8.96 -6.00 -3.92
N LYS A 106 9.13 -6.06 -5.25
CA LYS A 106 8.11 -5.57 -6.22
C LYS A 106 6.78 -6.35 -6.18
N MET A 107 6.73 -7.52 -5.53
CA MET A 107 5.52 -8.32 -5.34
C MET A 107 4.98 -8.19 -3.91
N SER A 108 5.82 -8.40 -2.89
CA SER A 108 5.41 -8.43 -1.48
C SER A 108 5.10 -7.06 -0.88
N VAL A 109 5.88 -6.03 -1.24
CA VAL A 109 5.67 -4.68 -0.68
C VAL A 109 4.34 -4.08 -1.09
N PRO A 110 3.87 -4.18 -2.35
CA PRO A 110 2.51 -3.78 -2.70
C PRO A 110 1.42 -4.40 -1.82
N TYR A 111 1.51 -5.69 -1.46
CA TYR A 111 0.53 -6.32 -0.57
C TYR A 111 0.54 -5.73 0.85
N PHE A 112 1.71 -5.41 1.38
CA PHE A 112 1.80 -4.68 2.64
C PHE A 112 1.21 -3.27 2.50
N LEU A 113 1.54 -2.53 1.44
CA LEU A 113 0.99 -1.20 1.21
C LEU A 113 -0.53 -1.21 1.01
N GLU A 114 -1.10 -2.25 0.41
CA GLU A 114 -2.55 -2.42 0.31
C GLU A 114 -3.21 -2.47 1.68
N SER A 115 -2.61 -3.20 2.61
CA SER A 115 -3.09 -3.26 4.00
C SER A 115 -3.03 -1.91 4.70
N LEU A 116 -2.14 -0.99 4.28
CA LEU A 116 -2.04 0.36 4.85
C LEU A 116 -2.97 1.37 4.18
N LEU A 117 -3.12 1.32 2.86
CA LEU A 117 -3.65 2.42 2.06
C LEU A 117 -5.04 2.17 1.47
N LEU A 118 -5.46 0.91 1.33
CA LEU A 118 -6.79 0.64 0.80
C LEU A 118 -7.87 0.95 1.84
N PRO A 119 -9.03 1.49 1.42
CA PRO A 119 -10.10 1.83 2.36
C PRO A 119 -10.57 0.62 3.17
N THR A 120 -10.70 0.80 4.49
CA THR A 120 -11.51 -0.07 5.36
C THR A 120 -12.71 0.71 5.85
N GLN A 121 -13.71 0.01 6.38
CA GLN A 121 -14.90 0.67 6.92
C GLN A 121 -14.51 1.62 8.08
N ASN A 122 -15.02 2.86 8.05
CA ASN A 122 -15.18 3.78 9.18
C ASN A 122 -14.00 4.61 9.77
N GLU A 123 -13.05 5.14 8.99
CA GLU A 123 -12.07 6.10 9.56
C GLU A 123 -11.72 7.29 8.65
N GLN A 124 -12.49 8.40 8.73
CA GLN A 124 -12.19 9.63 7.99
C GLN A 124 -10.85 10.27 8.37
N ASN A 125 -10.44 10.17 9.65
CA ASN A 125 -9.15 10.71 10.11
C ASN A 125 -7.95 9.96 9.53
N LEU A 126 -8.10 8.64 9.30
CA LEU A 126 -7.06 7.81 8.70
C LEU A 126 -6.77 8.22 7.25
N LEU A 127 -7.80 8.60 6.49
CA LEU A 127 -7.65 9.00 5.08
C LEU A 127 -6.69 10.18 4.92
N GLY A 128 -6.79 11.20 5.78
CA GLY A 128 -5.91 12.37 5.74
C GLY A 128 -4.44 12.00 5.99
N ARG A 129 -4.18 11.11 6.96
CA ARG A 129 -2.83 10.62 7.27
C ARG A 129 -2.26 9.73 6.15
N GLN A 130 -3.08 8.88 5.55
CA GLN A 130 -2.70 8.09 4.37
C GLN A 130 -2.31 9.01 3.20
N ASP A 131 -3.14 10.02 2.91
CA ASP A 131 -2.86 10.99 1.85
C ASP A 131 -1.57 11.77 2.12
N GLU A 132 -1.36 12.21 3.36
CA GLU A 132 -0.13 12.87 3.79
C GLU A 132 1.10 12.00 3.52
N TRP A 133 1.07 10.72 3.90
CA TRP A 133 2.19 9.81 3.67
C TRP A 133 2.41 9.51 2.19
N ILE A 134 1.36 9.30 1.38
CA ILE A 134 1.50 9.08 -0.06
C ILE A 134 2.17 10.27 -0.74
N ARG A 135 1.72 11.50 -0.42
CA ARG A 135 2.32 12.73 -0.98
C ARG A 135 3.80 12.85 -0.65
N GLN A 136 4.16 12.61 0.60
CA GLN A 136 5.56 12.61 1.06
C GLN A 136 6.40 11.58 0.31
N CYS A 137 5.91 10.35 0.17
CA CYS A 137 6.60 9.32 -0.60
C CYS A 137 6.84 9.73 -2.05
N ILE A 138 5.83 10.31 -2.74
CA ILE A 138 5.99 10.77 -4.12
C ILE A 138 7.03 11.89 -4.21
N GLN A 139 6.95 12.89 -3.32
CA GLN A 139 7.88 14.02 -3.32
C GLN A 139 9.33 13.58 -3.04
N LEU A 140 9.54 12.67 -2.10
CA LEU A 140 10.87 12.19 -1.71
C LEU A 140 11.47 11.21 -2.72
N PHE A 141 10.65 10.35 -3.32
CA PHE A 141 11.11 9.17 -4.05
C PHE A 141 10.73 9.14 -5.53
N SER A 142 10.26 10.26 -6.12
CA SER A 142 9.81 10.35 -7.51
C SER A 142 10.82 9.84 -8.57
N ASN A 143 12.11 9.80 -8.25
CA ASN A 143 13.17 9.29 -9.15
C ASN A 143 13.58 7.84 -8.85
N ASP A 144 13.01 7.21 -7.82
CA ASP A 144 13.28 5.81 -7.47
C ASP A 144 12.23 4.90 -8.13
N GLU A 145 12.67 4.19 -9.18
CA GLU A 145 11.81 3.31 -9.96
C GLU A 145 11.08 2.27 -9.11
N THR A 146 11.78 1.64 -8.16
CA THR A 146 11.21 0.52 -7.40
C THR A 146 10.21 1.03 -6.37
N LYS A 147 10.54 2.12 -5.65
CA LYS A 147 9.63 2.76 -4.71
C LYS A 147 8.36 3.24 -5.41
N MET A 148 8.50 3.93 -6.55
CA MET A 148 7.34 4.41 -7.31
C MET A 148 6.53 3.27 -7.90
N TYR A 149 7.16 2.23 -8.44
CA TYR A 149 6.43 1.04 -8.90
C TYR A 149 5.57 0.42 -7.80
N CYS A 150 6.15 0.20 -6.61
CA CYS A 150 5.42 -0.41 -5.49
C CYS A 150 4.29 0.48 -4.98
N LEU A 151 4.53 1.80 -4.82
CA LEU A 151 3.51 2.74 -4.37
C LEU A 151 2.36 2.85 -5.38
N PHE A 152 2.69 3.01 -6.67
CA PHE A 152 1.68 3.14 -7.72
C PHE A 152 0.92 1.83 -7.99
N SER A 153 1.50 0.67 -7.65
CA SER A 153 0.77 -0.60 -7.67
C SER A 153 -0.48 -0.55 -6.77
N VAL A 154 -0.39 0.13 -5.62
CA VAL A 154 -1.54 0.29 -4.70
C VAL A 154 -2.39 1.50 -5.07
N ILE A 155 -1.78 2.63 -5.46
CA ILE A 155 -2.54 3.81 -5.92
C ILE A 155 -3.48 3.42 -7.07
N SER A 156 -3.04 2.57 -8.00
CA SER A 156 -3.84 2.07 -9.12
C SER A 156 -5.12 1.31 -8.72
N LYS A 157 -5.32 1.01 -7.44
CA LYS A 157 -6.53 0.39 -6.87
C LYS A 157 -7.46 1.39 -6.15
N LEU A 158 -7.04 2.64 -5.94
CA LEU A 158 -7.85 3.70 -5.31
C LEU A 158 -8.98 4.22 -6.22
N GLU A 159 -9.78 5.15 -5.77
CA GLU A 159 -10.77 5.86 -6.58
C GLU A 159 -10.12 6.80 -7.62
N ILE A 160 -10.85 7.07 -8.71
CA ILE A 160 -10.37 7.80 -9.89
C ILE A 160 -9.75 9.17 -9.52
N GLU A 161 -10.43 9.95 -8.69
CA GLU A 161 -9.99 11.30 -8.35
C GLU A 161 -8.66 11.29 -7.56
N ARG A 162 -8.53 10.43 -6.54
CA ARG A 162 -7.27 10.31 -5.78
C ARG A 162 -6.12 9.80 -6.64
N LYS A 163 -6.37 8.78 -7.47
CA LYS A 163 -5.37 8.28 -8.43
C LYS A 163 -4.83 9.38 -9.32
N LYS A 164 -5.74 10.14 -9.92
CA LYS A 164 -5.42 11.23 -10.83
C LYS A 164 -4.56 12.26 -10.13
N GLU A 165 -4.94 12.64 -8.92
CA GLU A 165 -4.21 13.59 -8.10
C GLU A 165 -2.75 13.14 -7.85
N TYR A 166 -2.54 11.87 -7.49
CA TYR A 166 -1.19 11.34 -7.25
C TYR A 166 -0.34 11.20 -8.50
N ILE A 167 -0.94 10.89 -9.66
CA ILE A 167 -0.22 10.90 -10.94
C ILE A 167 0.26 12.31 -11.27
N LEU A 168 -0.60 13.33 -11.08
CA LEU A 168 -0.23 14.71 -11.34
C LEU A 168 0.89 15.15 -10.39
N LEU A 169 0.81 14.82 -9.11
CA LEU A 169 1.88 15.08 -8.15
C LEU A 169 3.20 14.39 -8.55
N PHE A 170 3.14 13.15 -9.02
CA PHE A 170 4.34 12.47 -9.54
C PHE A 170 4.94 13.23 -10.72
N LEU A 171 4.12 13.65 -11.69
CA LEU A 171 4.59 14.37 -12.89
C LEU A 171 5.12 15.77 -12.60
N GLU A 172 4.65 16.41 -11.54
CA GLU A 172 5.21 17.67 -11.02
C GLU A 172 6.65 17.48 -10.49
N ASN A 173 6.93 16.33 -9.88
CA ASN A 173 8.24 16.02 -9.29
C ASN A 173 9.19 15.29 -10.25
N ASN A 174 8.66 14.47 -11.16
CA ASN A 174 9.38 13.75 -12.20
C ASN A 174 8.56 13.69 -13.50
N SER A 175 8.96 14.49 -14.49
CA SER A 175 8.29 14.55 -15.79
C SER A 175 8.94 13.69 -16.89
N LEU A 176 9.88 12.81 -16.53
CA LEU A 176 10.52 11.91 -17.49
C LEU A 176 9.52 10.84 -17.95
N PHE A 177 9.37 10.73 -19.26
CA PHE A 177 8.48 9.74 -19.86
C PHE A 177 8.90 8.32 -19.50
N GLU A 178 10.21 8.09 -19.43
CA GLU A 178 10.81 6.79 -19.18
C GLU A 178 10.46 6.24 -17.80
N ASP A 179 10.25 7.12 -16.81
CA ASP A 179 9.82 6.74 -15.46
C ASP A 179 8.30 6.68 -15.36
N PHE A 180 7.58 7.60 -16.01
CA PHE A 180 6.12 7.57 -16.07
C PHE A 180 5.57 6.26 -16.66
N GLN A 181 6.18 5.72 -17.71
CA GLN A 181 5.73 4.44 -18.30
C GLN A 181 5.98 3.24 -17.37
N ARG A 182 6.82 3.38 -16.34
CA ARG A 182 7.16 2.29 -15.40
C ARG A 182 6.22 2.23 -14.21
N ILE A 183 5.53 3.32 -13.87
CA ILE A 183 4.52 3.29 -12.80
C ILE A 183 3.23 2.59 -13.28
N PRO A 184 2.62 1.71 -12.47
CA PRO A 184 1.33 1.13 -12.80
C PRO A 184 0.21 2.18 -12.83
N LEU A 185 -0.47 2.32 -13.97
CA LEU A 185 -1.66 3.16 -14.10
C LEU A 185 -2.95 2.38 -13.81
N THR A 186 -2.95 1.08 -14.06
CA THR A 186 -4.05 0.15 -13.73
C THR A 186 -3.56 -0.89 -12.72
N PRO A 187 -4.47 -1.52 -11.95
CA PRO A 187 -4.12 -2.62 -11.04
C PRO A 187 -3.18 -3.62 -11.69
N THR A 188 -2.14 -4.05 -10.98
CA THR A 188 -1.19 -5.09 -11.43
C THR A 188 -1.67 -6.50 -11.08
N SER A 189 -2.62 -6.61 -10.15
CA SER A 189 -3.32 -7.83 -9.78
C SER A 189 -4.82 -7.57 -9.67
N TRP A 190 -5.62 -8.45 -10.26
CA TRP A 190 -7.08 -8.33 -10.28
C TRP A 190 -7.73 -9.70 -10.47
N SER A 191 -8.97 -9.82 -10.00
CA SER A 191 -9.86 -10.95 -10.22
C SER A 191 -11.25 -10.42 -10.53
N TRP A 192 -11.99 -11.11 -11.37
CA TRP A 192 -13.38 -10.78 -11.68
C TRP A 192 -14.24 -12.04 -11.60
N SER A 193 -15.54 -11.85 -11.45
CA SER A 193 -16.54 -12.90 -11.54
C SER A 193 -17.55 -12.50 -12.61
N GLY A 194 -17.86 -13.40 -13.53
CA GLY A 194 -18.65 -13.08 -14.71
C GLY A 194 -17.80 -12.36 -15.76
N SER A 195 -18.26 -11.19 -16.21
CA SER A 195 -17.62 -10.41 -17.27
C SER A 195 -16.45 -9.56 -16.78
N ALA A 196 -15.33 -9.57 -17.50
CA ALA A 196 -14.24 -8.61 -17.27
C ALA A 196 -14.56 -7.18 -17.78
N VAL A 197 -15.58 -7.02 -18.62
CA VAL A 197 -15.89 -5.75 -19.31
C VAL A 197 -16.07 -4.57 -18.34
N PRO A 198 -16.84 -4.67 -17.24
CA PRO A 198 -17.02 -3.54 -16.33
C PRO A 198 -15.71 -3.05 -15.70
N MET A 199 -14.80 -3.98 -15.40
CA MET A 199 -13.48 -3.65 -14.83
C MET A 199 -12.62 -2.88 -15.85
N TYR A 200 -12.54 -3.35 -17.09
CA TYR A 200 -11.81 -2.65 -18.15
C TYR A 200 -12.40 -1.26 -18.43
N SER A 201 -13.73 -1.13 -18.41
CA SER A 201 -14.40 0.16 -18.60
C SER A 201 -14.01 1.19 -17.53
N VAL A 202 -13.93 0.80 -16.25
CA VAL A 202 -13.48 1.69 -15.18
C VAL A 202 -12.01 2.14 -15.39
N TRP A 203 -11.16 1.24 -15.88
CA TRP A 203 -9.77 1.59 -16.18
C TRP A 203 -9.66 2.54 -17.38
N ILE A 204 -10.48 2.34 -18.42
CA ILE A 204 -10.57 3.24 -19.56
C ILE A 204 -11.04 4.62 -19.10
N GLU A 205 -12.11 4.70 -18.31
CA GLU A 205 -12.64 5.97 -17.78
C GLU A 205 -11.55 6.76 -17.04
N PHE A 206 -10.81 6.07 -16.16
CA PHE A 206 -9.68 6.65 -15.46
C PHE A 206 -8.60 7.18 -16.43
N LEU A 207 -8.15 6.37 -17.39
CA LEU A 207 -7.11 6.77 -18.34
C LEU A 207 -7.57 7.94 -19.24
N GLU A 208 -8.84 7.94 -19.66
CA GLU A 208 -9.44 9.03 -20.42
C GLU A 208 -9.48 10.32 -19.59
N SER A 209 -9.78 10.23 -18.29
CA SER A 209 -9.78 11.38 -17.36
C SER A 209 -8.42 12.08 -17.22
N LEU A 210 -7.32 11.38 -17.54
CA LEU A 210 -5.96 11.89 -17.49
C LEU A 210 -5.57 12.69 -18.74
N LEU A 211 -6.14 12.37 -19.92
CA LEU A 211 -5.72 12.91 -21.21
C LEU A 211 -5.75 14.44 -21.28
N SER A 212 -6.72 15.07 -20.61
CA SER A 212 -6.86 16.53 -20.56
C SER A 212 -5.73 17.25 -19.82
N ASN A 213 -4.92 16.54 -19.03
CA ASN A 213 -3.78 17.11 -18.29
C ASN A 213 -2.49 17.11 -19.12
N PHE A 214 -2.44 16.32 -20.21
CA PHE A 214 -1.25 16.18 -21.06
C PHE A 214 -1.31 17.11 -22.28
N ILE A 215 -1.22 18.41 -22.04
CA ILE A 215 -1.33 19.47 -23.07
C ILE A 215 0.05 20.02 -23.46
N GLY A 216 0.33 20.06 -24.75
CA GLY A 216 1.55 20.67 -25.31
C GLY A 216 2.67 19.67 -25.61
N LEU A 217 3.73 20.16 -26.26
CA LEU A 217 4.77 19.32 -26.87
C LEU A 217 5.49 18.41 -25.86
N LYS A 218 5.70 18.90 -24.63
CA LYS A 218 6.35 18.15 -23.54
C LYS A 218 5.66 16.82 -23.24
N TRP A 219 4.33 16.78 -23.40
CA TRP A 219 3.50 15.66 -22.94
C TRP A 219 3.08 14.69 -24.05
N ILE A 220 3.54 14.89 -25.30
CA ILE A 220 3.13 14.06 -26.44
C ILE A 220 3.38 12.57 -26.20
N LYS A 221 4.56 12.20 -25.71
CA LYS A 221 4.90 10.79 -25.43
C LYS A 221 3.99 10.19 -24.35
N HIS A 222 3.75 10.94 -23.28
CA HIS A 222 2.89 10.52 -22.17
C HIS A 222 1.44 10.31 -22.63
N LYS A 223 0.89 11.29 -23.37
CA LYS A 223 -0.45 11.20 -23.94
C LYS A 223 -0.57 10.00 -24.87
N LYS A 224 0.41 9.80 -25.75
CA LYS A 224 0.40 8.68 -26.69
C LYS A 224 0.42 7.32 -25.98
N TYR A 225 1.19 7.20 -24.91
CA TYR A 225 1.22 6.00 -24.08
C TYR A 225 -0.15 5.69 -23.47
N ILE A 226 -0.82 6.69 -22.88
CA ILE A 226 -2.17 6.53 -22.31
C ILE A 226 -3.18 6.12 -23.40
N GLU A 227 -3.16 6.77 -24.56
CA GLU A 227 -4.03 6.41 -25.69
C GLU A 227 -3.80 4.96 -26.15
N THR A 228 -2.55 4.50 -26.18
CA THR A 228 -2.22 3.10 -26.49
C THR A 228 -2.76 2.14 -25.42
N GLN A 229 -2.66 2.46 -24.13
CA GLN A 229 -3.24 1.63 -23.07
C GLN A 229 -4.77 1.56 -23.18
N ILE A 230 -5.43 2.69 -23.48
CA ILE A 230 -6.89 2.72 -23.74
C ILE A 230 -7.26 1.82 -24.92
N GLY A 231 -6.52 1.90 -26.02
CA GLY A 231 -6.74 1.06 -27.20
C GLY A 231 -6.66 -0.44 -26.86
N TYR A 232 -5.61 -0.84 -26.14
CA TYR A 232 -5.46 -2.22 -25.67
C TYR A 232 -6.64 -2.68 -24.82
N LEU A 233 -7.12 -1.87 -23.87
CA LEU A 233 -8.27 -2.23 -23.04
C LEU A 233 -9.57 -2.33 -23.85
N LYS A 234 -9.76 -1.52 -24.89
CA LYS A 234 -10.92 -1.62 -25.80
C LYS A 234 -10.90 -2.94 -26.58
N GLU A 235 -9.74 -3.36 -27.10
CA GLU A 235 -9.58 -4.67 -27.74
C GLU A 235 -9.87 -5.83 -26.77
N ARG A 236 -9.47 -5.70 -25.49
CA ARG A 236 -9.78 -6.69 -24.45
C ARG A 236 -11.28 -6.79 -24.16
N ILE A 237 -12.01 -5.67 -24.18
CA ILE A 237 -13.48 -5.66 -24.06
C ILE A 237 -14.11 -6.40 -25.24
N GLU A 238 -13.71 -6.09 -26.47
CA GLU A 238 -14.25 -6.74 -27.67
C GLU A 238 -14.03 -8.27 -27.63
N SER A 239 -12.82 -8.70 -27.24
CA SER A 239 -12.50 -10.12 -27.09
C SER A 239 -13.38 -10.81 -26.04
N GLU A 240 -13.57 -10.19 -24.86
CA GLU A 240 -14.41 -10.75 -23.79
C GLU A 240 -15.87 -10.89 -24.25
N GLN A 241 -16.41 -9.88 -24.95
CA GLN A 241 -17.77 -9.91 -25.49
C GLN A 241 -17.97 -11.03 -26.52
N ILE A 242 -16.98 -11.25 -27.40
CA ILE A 242 -17.02 -12.37 -28.36
C ILE A 242 -17.00 -13.70 -27.62
N ASP A 243 -16.11 -13.87 -26.64
CA ASP A 243 -16.00 -15.10 -25.84
C ASP A 243 -17.29 -15.39 -25.06
N GLU A 244 -17.94 -14.36 -24.52
CA GLU A 244 -19.24 -14.46 -23.84
C GLU A 244 -20.34 -14.95 -24.80
N ILE A 245 -20.39 -14.42 -26.02
CA ILE A 245 -21.34 -14.86 -27.06
C ILE A 245 -21.09 -16.31 -27.46
N LEU A 246 -19.82 -16.73 -27.58
CA LEU A 246 -19.46 -18.10 -27.95
C LEU A 246 -19.72 -19.13 -26.84
N ARG A 247 -19.74 -18.70 -25.57
CA ARG A 247 -20.06 -19.54 -24.41
C ARG A 247 -21.56 -19.64 -24.13
N GLY A 248 -22.35 -18.68 -24.62
CA GLY A 248 -23.81 -18.64 -24.53
C GLY A 248 -24.51 -19.57 -25.50
#